data_AF-A0A3C0UEE5-F1
#
_entry.id   AF-A0A3C0UEE5-F1
#
_cell.length_a   1.000
_cell.length_b   1.000
_cell.length_c   1.000
_cell.angle_alpha   90.00
_cell.angle_beta   90.00
_cell.angle_gamma   90.00
#
_symmetry.space_group_name_H-M   'P 1'
#
loop_
_entity.id
_entity.type
_entity.pdbx_description
1 polymer ?
#
loop_
_entity_poly.entity_id
_entity_poly.type
_entity_poly.pdbx_seq_one_letter_code
_entity_poly.pdbx_strand_id
1 'polypeptide(L)'
;MSIPVNYGVEIAMLIQAVQLGGLWSTCQVNLGEVIHKSKDVIGLSEMSFQILQVLAQMEHGGKVRQSNDVLRRVFSAHGNFEIGLKRFHTQWRSFLDEKNG
;
A
#
# COMPACT_ATOMS: atom_id res chain seq x y z
N MET A 1 -9.32 12.38 7.89
CA MET A 1 -8.72 11.07 7.55
C MET A 1 -7.90 11.21 6.28
N SER A 2 -6.77 10.51 6.14
CA SER A 2 -5.97 10.56 4.90
C SER A 2 -5.85 9.17 4.30
N ILE A 3 -6.19 9.01 3.02
CA ILE A 3 -6.27 7.70 2.37
C ILE A 3 -5.31 7.66 1.18
N PRO A 4 -4.37 6.70 1.13
CA PRO A 4 -3.50 6.55 -0.03
C PRO A 4 -4.26 5.87 -1.17
N VAL A 5 -3.86 6.15 -2.40
CA VAL A 5 -4.40 5.50 -3.60
C VAL A 5 -3.66 4.18 -3.88
N ASN A 6 -4.33 3.24 -4.55
CA ASN A 6 -3.82 1.90 -4.94
C ASN A 6 -3.65 0.94 -3.75
N TYR A 7 -2.72 -0.01 -3.85
CA TYR A 7 -2.65 -1.20 -2.99
C TYR A 7 -2.32 -0.94 -1.52
N GLY A 8 -1.95 0.29 -1.14
CA GLY A 8 -1.74 0.63 0.26
C GLY A 8 -3.01 1.11 0.99
N VAL A 9 -4.15 1.20 0.29
CA VAL A 9 -5.38 1.75 0.86
C VAL A 9 -5.89 0.91 2.04
N GLU A 10 -5.96 -0.41 1.90
CA GLU A 10 -6.52 -1.29 2.92
C GLU A 10 -5.69 -1.27 4.21
N ILE A 11 -4.36 -1.33 4.11
CA ILE A 11 -3.48 -1.32 5.28
C ILE A 11 -3.51 0.04 5.99
N ALA A 12 -3.56 1.14 5.23
CA ALA A 12 -3.63 2.49 5.82
C ALA A 12 -4.97 2.72 6.51
N MET A 13 -6.07 2.20 5.96
CA MET A 13 -7.38 2.24 6.60
C MET A 13 -7.40 1.42 7.89
N LEU A 14 -6.84 0.21 7.87
CA LEU A 14 -6.75 -0.63 9.07
C LEU A 14 -5.94 0.06 10.19
N ILE A 15 -4.75 0.58 9.86
CA ILE A 15 -3.91 1.29 10.84
C ILE A 15 -4.64 2.49 11.43
N GLN A 16 -5.27 3.33 10.58
CA GLN A 16 -6.02 4.49 11.06
C GLN A 16 -7.23 4.11 11.91
N ALA A 17 -7.98 3.07 11.53
CA ALA A 17 -9.11 2.58 12.32
C ALA A 17 -8.66 2.13 13.72
N VAL A 18 -7.58 1.34 13.79
CA VAL A 18 -7.02 0.87 15.07
C VAL A 18 -6.44 2.03 15.89
N GLN A 19 -5.80 3.02 15.26
CA GLN A 19 -5.26 4.19 15.96
C GLN A 19 -6.37 5.10 16.53
N LEU A 20 -7.49 5.24 15.82
CA LEU A 20 -8.60 6.12 16.23
C LEU A 20 -9.56 5.45 17.21
N GLY A 21 -9.87 4.17 17.01
CA GLY A 21 -10.90 3.44 17.77
C GLY A 21 -10.36 2.32 18.67
N GLY A 22 -9.05 2.05 18.65
CA GLY A 22 -8.45 0.90 19.31
C GLY A 22 -8.75 -0.42 18.59
N LEU A 23 -8.09 -1.51 18.99
CA LEU A 23 -8.28 -2.82 18.35
C LEU A 23 -9.73 -3.32 18.43
N TRP A 24 -10.41 -3.01 19.53
CA TRP A 24 -11.82 -3.39 19.79
C TRP A 24 -12.82 -2.73 18.84
N SER A 25 -12.43 -1.66 18.14
CA SER A 25 -13.24 -1.06 17.08
C SER A 25 -13.22 -1.86 15.76
N THR A 26 -12.45 -2.94 15.71
CA THR A 26 -12.34 -3.81 14.54
C THR A 26 -12.94 -5.18 14.82
N CYS A 27 -13.51 -5.80 13.79
CA CYS A 27 -13.93 -7.19 13.82
C CYS A 27 -13.55 -7.87 12.50
N GLN A 28 -13.43 -9.19 12.52
CA GLN A 28 -13.25 -10.01 11.33
C GLN A 28 -14.41 -11.01 11.25
N VAL A 29 -14.91 -11.25 10.04
CA VAL A 29 -16.04 -12.14 9.79
C VAL A 29 -15.60 -13.22 8.80
N ASN A 30 -15.97 -14.47 9.08
CA ASN A 30 -15.71 -15.57 8.15
C ASN A 30 -16.65 -15.48 6.95
N LEU A 31 -16.09 -15.27 5.76
CA LEU A 31 -16.84 -15.16 4.50
C LEU A 31 -16.94 -16.50 3.74
N GLY A 32 -16.35 -17.58 4.27
CA GLY A 32 -16.24 -18.86 3.56
C GLY A 32 -15.21 -18.79 2.44
N GLU A 33 -15.57 -19.30 1.26
CA GLU A 33 -14.68 -19.34 0.10
C GLU A 33 -14.75 -18.04 -0.70
N VAL A 34 -13.57 -17.46 -0.98
CA VAL A 34 -13.43 -16.27 -1.82
C VAL A 34 -12.51 -16.61 -2.98
N ILE A 35 -13.06 -16.68 -4.19
CA ILE A 35 -12.31 -16.91 -5.42
C ILE A 35 -12.00 -15.56 -6.05
N HIS A 36 -10.72 -15.30 -6.34
CA HIS A 36 -10.27 -14.10 -7.03
C HIS A 36 -9.25 -14.43 -8.11
N LYS A 37 -9.05 -13.51 -9.06
CA LYS A 37 -7.99 -13.66 -10.06
C LYS A 37 -6.62 -13.55 -9.37
N SER A 38 -5.80 -14.60 -9.49
CA SER A 38 -4.41 -14.56 -9.05
C SER A 38 -3.60 -13.63 -9.94
N LYS A 39 -2.76 -12.80 -9.32
CA LYS A 39 -1.74 -12.04 -10.04
C LYS A 39 -0.49 -12.89 -10.19
N ASP A 40 0.28 -12.60 -11.23
CA ASP A 40 1.62 -13.14 -11.38
C ASP A 40 2.57 -12.58 -10.31
N VAL A 41 3.73 -13.20 -10.16
CA VAL A 41 4.76 -12.79 -9.17
C VAL A 41 5.19 -11.34 -9.41
N ILE A 42 5.23 -10.91 -10.67
CA ILE A 42 5.52 -9.53 -11.07
C ILE A 42 4.45 -8.59 -10.47
N GLY A 43 3.17 -8.85 -10.68
CA GLY A 43 2.09 -8.06 -10.10
C GLY A 43 2.10 -8.07 -8.57
N LEU A 44 2.38 -9.22 -7.94
CA LEU A 44 2.50 -9.33 -6.48
C LEU A 44 3.66 -8.48 -5.94
N SER A 45 4.81 -8.47 -6.61
CA SER A 45 5.96 -7.63 -6.23
C SER A 45 5.63 -6.14 -6.25
N GLU A 46 4.83 -5.70 -7.22
CA GLU A 46 4.39 -4.31 -7.35
C GLU A 46 3.39 -3.91 -6.27
N MET A 47 2.47 -4.82 -5.91
CA MET A 47 1.53 -4.61 -4.79
C MET A 47 2.28 -4.50 -3.47
N SER A 48 3.18 -5.45 -3.19
CA SER A 48 3.97 -5.46 -1.97
C SER A 48 4.82 -4.20 -1.84
N PHE A 49 5.43 -3.73 -2.93
CA PHE A 49 6.23 -2.51 -2.92
C PHE A 49 5.39 -1.28 -2.54
N GLN A 50 4.21 -1.12 -3.14
CA GLN A 50 3.31 0.01 -2.83
C GLN A 50 2.80 -0.02 -1.39
N ILE A 51 2.48 -1.20 -0.85
CA ILE A 51 2.10 -1.38 0.56
C ILE A 51 3.22 -0.90 1.48
N LEU A 52 4.46 -1.33 1.22
CA LEU A 52 5.63 -0.94 2.02
C LEU A 52 5.93 0.56 1.93
N GLN A 53 5.75 1.18 0.76
CA GLN A 53 5.89 2.63 0.61
C GLN A 53 4.90 3.39 1.48
N VAL A 54 3.63 2.96 1.51
CA VAL A 54 2.60 3.56 2.36
C VAL A 54 2.96 3.40 3.84
N LEU A 55 3.36 2.19 4.26
CA LEU A 55 3.77 1.92 5.64
C LEU A 55 4.94 2.82 6.08
N ALA A 56 5.98 2.94 5.26
CA ALA A 56 7.13 3.80 5.54
C ALA A 56 6.74 5.29 5.65
N GLN A 57 5.81 5.76 4.82
CA GLN A 57 5.33 7.14 4.90
C GLN A 57 4.47 7.39 6.16
N MET A 58 3.69 6.39 6.59
CA MET A 58 2.90 6.46 7.83
C MET A 58 3.78 6.44 9.08
N GLU A 59 4.84 5.63 9.10
CA GLU A 59 5.80 5.57 10.22
C GLU A 59 6.52 6.91 10.44
N HIS A 60 6.87 7.62 9.37
CA HIS A 60 7.58 8.90 9.44
C HIS A 60 6.68 10.14 9.57
N GLY A 61 5.42 9.97 9.99
CA GLY A 61 4.49 11.07 10.26
C GLY A 61 4.14 11.89 9.01
N GLY A 62 4.09 11.25 7.83
CA GLY A 62 3.73 11.90 6.57
C GLY A 62 4.78 12.88 6.03
N LYS A 63 5.93 13.04 6.69
CA LYS A 63 7.06 13.78 6.12
C LYS A 63 7.66 12.91 5.01
N VAL A 64 7.50 13.36 3.77
CA VAL A 64 8.14 12.78 2.59
C VAL A 64 9.66 12.97 2.73
N ARG A 65 10.32 12.09 3.48
CA ARG A 65 11.74 11.81 3.20
C ARG A 65 11.80 11.16 1.83
N GLN A 66 12.92 11.35 1.13
CA GLN A 66 13.22 10.69 -0.15
C GLN A 66 13.09 9.17 0.00
N SER A 67 11.87 8.67 -0.14
CA SER A 67 11.56 7.26 -0.18
C SER A 67 11.90 6.77 -1.58
N ASN A 68 12.60 5.65 -1.67
CA ASN A 68 12.91 5.02 -2.94
C ASN A 68 11.59 4.70 -3.65
N ASP A 69 11.33 5.43 -4.74
CA ASP A 69 10.09 5.33 -5.51
C ASP A 69 10.22 4.36 -6.68
N VAL A 70 11.38 3.69 -6.81
CA VAL A 70 11.67 2.78 -7.89
C VAL A 70 11.78 1.35 -7.37
N LEU A 71 10.83 0.51 -7.79
CA LEU A 71 10.96 -0.93 -7.69
C LEU A 71 11.97 -1.40 -8.73
N ARG A 72 13.02 -2.07 -8.27
CA ARG A 72 14.03 -2.72 -9.10
C ARG A 72 13.86 -4.23 -8.99
N ARG A 73 13.82 -4.91 -10.13
CA ARG A 73 13.67 -6.37 -10.20
C ARG A 73 14.75 -6.93 -11.09
N VAL A 74 15.28 -8.07 -10.71
CA VAL A 74 16.23 -8.83 -11.53
C VAL A 74 15.56 -10.14 -11.91
N PHE A 75 15.55 -10.45 -13.19
CA PHE A 75 14.97 -11.69 -13.71
C PHE A 75 16.02 -12.43 -14.52
N SER A 76 16.03 -13.76 -14.43
CA SER A 76 16.80 -14.59 -15.34
C SER A 76 15.97 -14.84 -16.60
N ALA A 77 16.50 -14.46 -17.76
CA ALA A 77 15.88 -14.68 -19.05
C ALA A 77 16.93 -15.27 -20.01
N HIS A 78 16.71 -16.52 -20.43
CA HIS A 78 17.52 -17.19 -21.46
C HIS A 78 19.04 -17.18 -21.21
N GLY A 79 19.48 -17.45 -19.97
CA GLY A 79 20.90 -17.47 -19.60
C GLY A 79 21.52 -16.09 -19.37
N ASN A 80 20.75 -15.01 -19.51
CA ASN A 80 21.14 -13.65 -19.16
C ASN A 80 20.31 -13.13 -17.97
N PHE A 81 20.79 -12.07 -17.33
CA PHE A 81 20.05 -11.33 -16.32
C PHE A 81 19.52 -10.02 -16.91
N GLU A 82 18.24 -9.76 -16.69
CA GLU A 82 17.59 -8.50 -17.05
C GLU A 82 17.17 -7.74 -15.80
N ILE A 83 17.27 -6.41 -15.85
CA ILE A 83 16.84 -5.53 -14.77
C ILE A 83 15.60 -4.75 -15.21
N GLY A 84 14.48 -5.00 -14.53
CA GLY A 84 13.25 -4.22 -14.68
C GLY A 84 13.18 -3.10 -13.66
N LEU A 85 12.88 -1.89 -14.13
CA LEU A 85 12.66 -0.71 -13.29
C LEU A 85 11.22 -0.22 -13.45
N LYS A 86 10.53 0.01 -12.34
CA LYS A 86 9.20 0.63 -12.36
C LYS A 86 9.07 1.64 -11.23
N ARG A 87 8.63 2.86 -11.59
CA ARG A 87 8.42 3.95 -10.64
C ARG A 87 6.98 3.93 -10.11
N PHE A 88 6.83 4.15 -8.81
CA PHE A 88 5.57 4.21 -8.12
C PHE A 88 5.49 5.48 -7.31
N HIS A 89 4.46 6.30 -7.57
CA HIS A 89 4.18 7.49 -6.80
C HIS A 89 3.02 7.22 -5.85
N THR A 90 3.29 7.33 -4.56
CA THR A 90 2.23 7.27 -3.54
C THR A 90 1.50 8.61 -3.52
N GLN A 91 0.19 8.57 -3.76
CA GLN A 91 -0.67 9.75 -3.69
C GLN A 91 -1.62 9.59 -2.50
N TRP A 92 -1.80 10.66 -1.73
CA TRP A 92 -2.69 10.71 -0.58
C TRP A 92 -3.86 11.65 -0.85
N ARG A 93 -5.06 11.22 -0.45
CA ARG A 93 -6.27 12.06 -0.47
C ARG A 93 -6.65 12.38 0.97
N SER A 94 -6.71 13.67 1.29
CA SER A 94 -7.19 14.13 2.58
C SER A 94 -8.68 14.36 2.52
N PHE A 95 -9.40 13.77 3.48
CA PHE A 95 -10.81 14.00 3.73
C PHE A 95 -10.90 14.68 5.09
N LEU A 96 -10.83 16.01 5.07
CA LEU A 96 -11.21 16.86 6.20
C LEU A 96 -12.70 17.17 6.03
N ASP A 97 -13.45 17.10 7.13
CA ASP A 97 -14.82 17.58 7.19
C ASP A 97 -14.82 19.07 6.80
N GLU A 98 -15.60 19.45 5.78
CA GLU A 98 -16.14 20.81 5.69
C GLU A 98 -17.11 21.01 6.87
N LYS A 99 -16.59 21.15 8.08
CA LYS A 99 -17.32 21.69 9.22
C LYS A 99 -16.80 23.08 9.53
N ASN A 100 -17.11 23.99 8.61
CA ASN A 100 -17.24 25.42 8.88
C ASN A 100 -18.52 25.87 8.18
N GLY A 101 -19.63 25.76 8.91
CA GLY A 101 -20.97 26.18 8.52
C GLY A 101 -21.91 26.05 9.70
#